data_AF-A0A2N8DRF6-F1
#
_entry.id   AF-A0A2N8DRF6-F1
#
_cell.length_a   1.000
_cell.length_b   1.000
_cell.length_c   1.000
_cell.angle_alpha   90.00
_cell.angle_beta   90.00
_cell.angle_gamma   90.00
#
_symmetry.space_group_name_H-M   'P 1'
#
loop_
_entity.id
_entity.type
_entity.pdbx_description
1 polymer ?
#
loop_
_entity_poly.entity_id
_entity_poly.type
_entity_poly.pdbx_seq_one_letter_code
_entity_poly.pdbx_strand_id
1 'polypeptide(L)'
;MSTRSPSQKIGARGHKWLASHVEESLHWLSRDLGEDYGIDMEFELHEGEVQGNILKVQIKSEDQCKQKNGLVKIVIDRKYLRYADACRYPVLLVFVCLATKQAWYIWLQQWLLEQRAEIDPLAMVNKTWTVWVPVTQTVQAGLQGELKGIARWEGQTQLTLTLSDAIRCARAVNKNEIAEAVQPLLGTSSSQGGVISLNTLIAEAVALGDKLRNTRDGNRVVEQIYNVIRHFGNVVTKETALKLVMRGESFSRAGVNSIGVLYEHHFEHARSLELSKVFEEIAPQVAFYCAFRESSPQASSFPSKDFRFAGLKYIAPEDEMGRFINRGTSFVLDCLVWE
;
A
#
# COMPACT_ATOMS: atom_id res chain seq x y z
N MET A 1 17.87 -0.90 43.29
CA MET A 1 18.20 -0.02 42.15
C MET A 1 18.25 -0.87 40.88
N SER A 2 17.38 -0.64 39.89
CA SER A 2 17.42 -1.40 38.63
C SER A 2 18.63 -0.96 37.81
N THR A 3 19.61 -1.83 37.63
CA THR A 3 20.76 -1.60 36.75
C THR A 3 20.31 -1.60 35.30
N ARG A 4 20.46 -0.47 34.60
CA ARG A 4 20.15 -0.36 33.16
C ARG A 4 20.99 -1.36 32.36
N SER A 5 20.35 -2.07 31.43
CA SER A 5 21.03 -3.02 30.54
C SER A 5 22.01 -2.30 29.60
N PRO A 6 23.03 -2.99 29.06
CA PRO A 6 23.93 -2.42 28.06
C PRO A 6 23.21 -1.81 26.85
N SER A 7 22.17 -2.48 26.34
CA SER A 7 21.36 -1.97 25.23
C SER A 7 20.60 -0.68 25.58
N GLN A 8 20.05 -0.58 26.79
CA GLN A 8 19.42 0.66 27.27
C GLN A 8 20.43 1.82 27.39
N LYS A 9 21.68 1.53 27.79
CA LYS A 9 22.74 2.54 27.85
C LYS A 9 23.15 3.01 26.45
N ILE A 10 23.27 2.10 25.48
CA ILE A 10 23.57 2.43 24.07
C ILE A 10 22.45 3.31 23.50
N GLY A 11 21.18 2.90 23.67
CA GLY A 11 20.01 3.67 23.25
C GLY A 11 20.01 5.09 23.82
N ALA A 12 20.16 5.23 25.14
CA ALA A 12 20.19 6.54 25.79
C ALA A 12 21.38 7.43 25.33
N ARG A 13 22.54 6.84 25.03
CA ARG A 13 23.69 7.58 24.51
C ARG A 13 23.44 8.09 23.09
N GLY A 14 22.85 7.26 22.23
CA GLY A 14 22.55 7.64 20.86
C GLY A 14 21.46 8.71 20.78
N HIS A 15 20.43 8.58 21.62
CA HIS A 15 19.39 9.61 21.78
C HIS A 15 20.00 10.96 22.13
N LYS A 16 20.74 11.05 23.24
CA LYS A 16 21.34 12.31 23.70
C LYS A 16 22.28 12.93 22.67
N TRP A 17 23.08 12.09 22.01
CA TRP A 17 23.99 12.58 20.98
C TRP A 17 23.23 13.13 19.78
N LEU A 18 22.19 12.43 19.30
CA LEU A 18 21.39 12.88 18.17
C LEU A 18 20.64 14.19 18.47
N ALA A 19 20.04 14.30 19.66
CA ALA A 19 19.36 15.53 20.09
C ALA A 19 20.30 16.74 20.07
N SER A 20 21.45 16.63 20.73
CA SER A 20 22.49 17.66 20.71
C SER A 20 22.94 17.99 19.28
N HIS A 21 23.11 16.98 18.43
CA HIS A 21 23.55 17.18 17.05
C HIS A 21 22.51 17.90 16.18
N VAL A 22 21.21 17.69 16.44
CA VAL A 22 20.14 18.42 15.75
C VAL A 22 20.05 19.86 16.23
N GLU A 23 20.20 20.10 17.54
CA GLU A 23 20.21 21.45 18.13
C GLU A 23 21.38 22.31 17.67
N GLU A 24 22.50 21.71 17.27
CA GLU A 24 23.61 22.41 16.63
C GLU A 24 23.27 22.93 15.22
N SER A 25 22.17 22.45 14.62
CA SER A 25 21.72 22.90 13.30
C SER A 25 20.91 24.19 13.40
N LEU A 26 21.27 25.18 12.57
CA LEU A 26 20.76 26.55 12.63
C LEU A 26 19.23 26.67 12.60
N HIS A 27 18.54 25.72 11.97
CA HIS A 27 17.11 25.82 11.65
C HIS A 27 16.28 24.69 12.26
N TRP A 28 16.80 23.95 13.23
CA TRP A 28 16.09 22.80 13.77
C TRP A 28 16.05 22.84 15.29
N LEU A 29 14.90 22.46 15.81
CA LEU A 29 14.70 22.20 17.23
C LEU A 29 14.54 20.69 17.42
N SER A 30 15.13 20.18 18.49
CA SER A 30 14.91 18.82 18.95
C SER A 30 13.98 18.86 20.17
N ARG A 31 12.94 18.02 20.19
CA ARG A 31 12.01 17.89 21.31
C ARG A 31 11.94 16.45 21.75
N ASP A 32 12.35 16.17 22.97
CA ASP A 32 12.20 14.84 23.56
C ASP A 32 10.73 14.56 23.85
N LEU A 33 10.24 13.41 23.36
CA LEU A 33 8.96 12.87 23.81
C LEU A 33 9.25 11.96 25.00
N GLY A 34 8.34 11.95 25.99
CA GLY A 34 8.44 11.09 27.16
C GLY A 34 8.28 9.60 26.81
N GLU A 35 7.61 8.83 27.68
CA GLU A 35 7.22 7.45 27.30
C GLU A 35 6.15 7.48 26.20
N ASP A 36 6.57 7.58 24.94
CA ASP A 36 5.72 7.45 23.76
C ASP A 36 5.99 6.10 23.07
N TYR A 37 4.92 5.44 22.64
CA TYR A 37 4.97 4.10 22.04
C TYR A 37 5.46 4.18 20.59
N GLY A 38 6.78 4.28 20.42
CA GLY A 38 7.43 4.08 19.12
C GLY A 38 7.85 5.36 18.38
N ILE A 39 7.91 6.49 19.08
CA ILE A 39 8.62 7.71 18.67
C ILE A 39 9.41 8.19 19.88
N ASP A 40 10.69 8.51 19.69
CA ASP A 40 11.55 8.94 20.79
C ASP A 40 11.66 10.47 20.85
N MET A 41 11.53 11.15 19.71
CA MET A 41 11.68 12.60 19.63
C MET A 41 10.98 13.21 18.41
N GLU A 42 10.91 14.54 18.39
CA GLU A 42 10.46 15.34 17.26
C GLU A 42 11.57 16.29 16.81
N PHE A 43 11.75 16.40 15.50
CA PHE A 43 12.51 17.49 14.89
C PHE A 43 11.53 18.50 14.33
N GLU A 44 11.66 19.74 14.76
CA GLU A 44 10.82 20.83 14.27
C GLU A 44 11.66 21.83 13.49
N LEU A 45 11.27 22.06 12.24
CA LEU A 45 11.92 23.05 11.39
C LEU A 45 11.53 24.45 11.85
N HIS A 46 12.55 25.24 12.17
CA HIS A 46 12.45 26.61 12.65
C HIS A 46 13.28 27.55 11.77
N GLU A 47 12.69 27.96 10.64
CA GLU A 47 13.21 29.05 9.80
C GLU A 47 12.36 30.29 10.04
N GLY A 48 12.73 31.09 11.05
CA GLY A 48 11.97 32.28 11.46
C GLY A 48 11.09 32.01 12.67
N GLU A 49 9.81 31.72 12.47
CA GLU A 49 8.89 31.33 13.54
C GLU A 49 8.60 29.83 13.50
N VAL A 50 8.15 29.29 14.64
CA VAL A 50 7.72 27.90 14.74
C VAL A 50 6.39 27.72 14.01
N GLN A 51 6.34 26.85 13.01
CA GLN A 51 5.18 26.67 12.11
C GLN A 51 4.51 25.29 12.17
N GLY A 52 4.95 24.40 13.08
CA GLY A 52 4.43 23.03 13.15
C GLY A 52 4.94 22.10 12.03
N ASN A 53 6.05 22.47 11.37
CA ASN A 53 6.76 21.64 10.41
C ASN A 53 7.57 20.56 11.15
N ILE A 54 6.89 19.49 11.54
CA ILE A 54 7.42 18.47 12.45
C ILE A 54 7.73 17.16 11.72
N LEU A 55 8.89 16.59 12.05
CA LEU A 55 9.26 15.21 11.77
C LEU A 55 9.21 14.41 13.07
N LYS A 56 8.45 13.33 13.08
CA LYS A 56 8.49 12.36 14.19
C LYS A 56 9.64 11.39 13.99
N VAL A 57 10.40 11.11 15.03
CA VAL A 57 11.65 10.38 14.93
C VAL A 57 11.69 9.22 15.92
N GLN A 58 11.83 8.01 15.39
CA GLN A 58 12.25 6.84 16.15
C GLN A 58 13.75 6.65 15.97
N ILE A 59 14.47 6.48 17.08
CA ILE A 59 15.92 6.29 17.10
C ILE A 59 16.24 4.81 17.30
N LYS A 60 17.21 4.32 16.54
CA LYS A 60 17.91 3.07 16.80
C LYS A 60 19.39 3.36 16.93
N SER A 61 20.03 2.83 17.96
CA SER A 61 21.44 3.08 18.22
C SER A 61 22.23 1.78 18.34
N GLU A 62 23.39 1.74 17.70
CA GLU A 62 24.38 0.67 17.85
C GLU A 62 25.77 1.27 18.08
N ASP A 63 26.66 0.52 18.74
CA ASP A 63 28.03 0.97 18.94
C ASP A 63 28.79 1.03 17.61
N GLN A 64 28.63 0.01 16.75
CA GLN A 64 29.23 -0.04 15.43
C GLN A 64 28.15 -0.28 14.36
N CYS A 65 28.36 0.29 13.18
CA CYS A 65 27.48 0.09 12.04
C CYS A 65 28.06 -0.95 11.06
N LYS A 66 27.18 -1.76 10.46
CA LYS A 66 27.56 -2.65 9.36
C LYS A 66 27.49 -1.90 8.05
N GLN A 67 28.62 -1.83 7.35
CA GLN A 67 28.72 -1.18 6.04
C GLN A 67 29.13 -2.19 4.96
N LYS A 68 28.60 -2.02 3.75
CA LYS A 68 28.97 -2.79 2.56
C LYS A 68 28.79 -1.92 1.32
N ASN A 69 29.80 -1.84 0.45
CA ASN A 69 29.73 -1.14 -0.84
C ASN A 69 29.20 0.30 -0.76
N GLY A 70 29.65 1.09 0.24
CA GLY A 70 29.16 2.46 0.42
C GLY A 70 27.73 2.57 0.94
N LEU A 71 27.18 1.49 1.49
CA LEU A 71 25.85 1.44 2.10
C LEU A 71 25.93 1.05 3.58
N VAL A 72 25.02 1.57 4.38
CA VAL A 72 24.84 1.26 5.81
C VAL A 72 23.60 0.40 5.99
N LYS A 73 23.74 -0.68 6.76
CA LYS A 73 22.61 -1.55 7.09
C LYS A 73 21.72 -0.92 8.16
N ILE A 74 20.43 -0.81 7.88
CA ILE A 74 19.40 -0.41 8.83
C ILE A 74 18.32 -1.50 8.87
N VAL A 75 17.84 -1.85 10.06
CA VAL A 75 16.75 -2.81 10.24
C VAL A 75 15.49 -2.08 10.68
N ILE A 76 14.44 -2.19 9.87
CA ILE A 76 13.11 -1.65 10.18
C ILE A 76 12.30 -2.74 10.87
N ASP A 77 11.73 -2.44 12.05
CA ASP A 77 10.78 -3.34 12.71
C ASP A 77 9.34 -3.02 12.26
N ARG A 78 8.51 -4.05 12.14
CA ARG A 78 7.11 -3.93 11.74
C ARG A 78 6.29 -2.95 12.58
N LYS A 79 6.59 -2.87 13.88
CA LYS A 79 5.88 -1.94 14.78
C LYS A 79 6.06 -0.47 14.34
N TYR A 80 7.23 -0.10 13.83
CA TYR A 80 7.49 1.26 13.36
C TYR A 80 6.79 1.55 12.05
N LEU A 81 6.70 0.55 11.14
CA LEU A 81 5.91 0.69 9.91
C LEU A 81 4.41 0.85 10.21
N ARG A 82 3.87 0.07 11.16
CA ARG A 82 2.47 0.22 11.58
C ARG A 82 2.18 1.61 12.15
N TYR A 83 3.09 2.13 12.96
CA TYR A 83 2.95 3.49 13.48
C TYR A 83 3.00 4.52 12.34
N ALA A 84 4.00 4.42 11.45
CA ALA A 84 4.18 5.33 10.33
C ALA A 84 2.98 5.32 9.35
N ASP A 85 2.39 4.16 9.07
CA ASP A 85 1.19 4.02 8.21
C ASP A 85 -0.06 4.67 8.80
N ALA A 86 -0.13 4.77 10.14
CA ALA A 86 -1.23 5.43 10.85
C ALA A 86 -0.97 6.92 11.10
N CYS A 87 0.27 7.38 10.95
CA CYS A 87 0.67 8.74 11.29
C CYS A 87 0.60 9.69 10.09
N ARG A 88 0.00 10.86 10.30
CA ARG A 88 -0.09 11.93 9.29
C ARG A 88 1.20 12.75 9.15
N TYR A 89 1.93 12.90 10.26
CA TYR A 89 3.23 13.56 10.23
C TYR A 89 4.29 12.63 9.66
N PRO A 90 5.28 13.14 8.92
CA PRO A 90 6.40 12.33 8.45
C PRO A 90 7.12 11.64 9.63
N VAL A 91 7.34 10.34 9.50
CA VAL A 91 8.01 9.52 10.49
C VAL A 91 9.35 9.03 9.94
N LEU A 92 10.43 9.42 10.61
CA LEU A 92 11.78 8.96 10.33
C LEU A 92 12.17 7.84 11.29
N LEU A 93 12.80 6.79 10.74
CA LEU A 93 13.65 5.90 11.52
C LEU A 93 15.09 6.40 11.37
N VAL A 94 15.67 6.89 12.46
CA VAL A 94 17.07 7.33 12.51
C VAL A 94 17.94 6.23 13.12
N PHE A 95 18.99 5.86 12.42
CA PHE A 95 20.01 4.94 12.90
C PHE A 95 21.28 5.70 13.30
N VAL A 96 21.71 5.55 14.55
CA VAL A 96 22.88 6.20 15.14
C VAL A 96 24.01 5.19 15.36
N CYS A 97 25.19 5.48 14.82
CA CYS A 97 26.42 4.74 15.12
C CYS A 97 27.29 5.53 16.10
N LEU A 98 27.46 5.00 17.31
CA LEU A 98 28.19 5.71 18.37
C LEU A 98 29.70 5.77 18.15
N ALA A 99 30.29 4.78 17.47
CA ALA A 99 31.72 4.75 17.18
C ALA A 99 32.13 5.80 16.14
N THR A 100 31.32 5.98 15.09
CA THR A 100 31.61 6.95 14.02
C THR A 100 30.99 8.32 14.27
N LYS A 101 30.12 8.45 15.28
CA LYS A 101 29.36 9.67 15.56
C LYS A 101 28.63 10.17 14.31
N GLN A 102 27.92 9.26 13.66
CA GLN A 102 27.10 9.54 12.49
C GLN A 102 25.72 8.94 12.65
N ALA A 103 24.75 9.57 11.98
CA ALA A 103 23.39 9.09 11.89
C ALA A 103 22.89 9.09 10.44
N TRP A 104 22.08 8.10 10.11
CA TRP A 104 21.38 7.93 8.82
C TRP A 104 19.89 7.83 9.10
N TYR A 105 19.05 8.06 8.09
CA TYR A 105 17.60 8.01 8.26
C TYR A 105 16.91 7.30 7.11
N ILE A 106 15.71 6.81 7.41
CA ILE A 106 14.73 6.31 6.44
C ILE A 106 13.41 7.03 6.72
N TRP A 107 12.82 7.66 5.70
CA TRP A 107 11.43 8.10 5.78
C TRP A 107 10.50 6.90 5.62
N LEU A 108 9.87 6.48 6.72
CA LEU A 108 9.15 5.21 6.79
C LEU A 108 7.92 5.19 5.88
N GLN A 109 7.17 6.30 5.75
CA GLN A 109 6.02 6.34 4.84
C GLN A 109 6.44 6.27 3.38
N GLN A 110 7.52 6.95 2.97
CA GLN A 110 8.05 6.85 1.61
C GLN A 110 8.45 5.40 1.30
N TRP A 111 9.26 4.80 2.18
CA TRP A 111 9.67 3.41 2.02
C TRP A 111 8.46 2.47 1.91
N LEU A 112 7.43 2.66 2.74
CA LEU A 112 6.23 1.84 2.72
C LEU A 112 5.45 1.98 1.39
N LEU A 113 5.33 3.20 0.85
CA LEU A 113 4.68 3.44 -0.44
C LEU A 113 5.44 2.75 -1.59
N GLU A 114 6.77 2.85 -1.59
CA GLU A 114 7.62 2.19 -2.59
C GLU A 114 7.46 0.67 -2.53
N GLN A 115 7.46 0.06 -1.34
CA GLN A 115 7.26 -1.38 -1.21
C GLN A 115 5.86 -1.83 -1.66
N ARG A 116 4.82 -1.03 -1.36
CA ARG A 116 3.42 -1.32 -1.75
C ARG A 116 3.21 -1.36 -3.26
N ALA A 117 4.12 -0.82 -4.06
CA ALA A 117 4.08 -0.99 -5.52
C ALA A 117 4.24 -2.47 -5.92
N GLU A 118 5.00 -3.25 -5.16
CA GLU A 118 5.24 -4.68 -5.41
C GLU A 118 4.38 -5.55 -4.50
N ILE A 119 4.61 -5.45 -3.18
CA ILE A 119 3.98 -6.27 -2.14
C ILE A 119 3.84 -5.44 -0.87
N ASP A 120 2.63 -5.37 -0.29
CA ASP A 120 2.44 -4.66 0.98
C ASP A 120 3.21 -5.36 2.13
N PRO A 121 4.23 -4.71 2.73
CA PRO A 121 4.98 -5.27 3.84
C PRO A 121 4.10 -5.61 5.06
N LEU A 122 3.04 -4.82 5.28
CA LEU A 122 2.14 -5.01 6.42
C LEU A 122 1.19 -6.19 6.22
N ALA A 123 1.04 -6.73 5.01
CA ALA A 123 0.30 -7.96 4.73
C ALA A 123 1.16 -9.23 4.92
N MET A 124 2.49 -9.11 4.94
CA MET A 124 3.40 -10.24 5.12
C MET A 124 3.45 -10.72 6.58
N VAL A 125 4.03 -11.89 6.85
CA VAL A 125 4.28 -12.38 8.22
C VAL A 125 5.58 -11.86 8.83
N ASN A 126 6.43 -11.24 8.01
CA ASN A 126 7.73 -10.71 8.41
C ASN A 126 7.60 -9.73 9.59
N LYS A 127 8.57 -9.80 10.50
CA LYS A 127 8.68 -8.88 11.65
C LYS A 127 9.63 -7.73 11.38
N THR A 128 10.58 -7.91 10.45
CA THR A 128 11.63 -6.94 10.16
C THR A 128 12.01 -6.93 8.69
N TRP A 129 12.57 -5.81 8.24
CA TRP A 129 13.14 -5.61 6.90
C TRP A 129 14.54 -5.02 7.04
N THR A 130 15.47 -5.52 6.23
CA THR A 130 16.82 -4.94 6.14
C THR A 130 16.87 -4.00 4.94
N VAL A 131 17.26 -2.76 5.19
CA VAL A 131 17.45 -1.72 4.17
C VAL A 131 18.91 -1.30 4.16
N TRP A 132 19.45 -1.01 2.97
CA TRP A 132 20.80 -0.53 2.78
C TRP A 132 20.74 0.92 2.30
N VAL A 133 21.17 1.85 3.13
CA VAL A 133 21.09 3.29 2.90
C VAL A 133 22.47 3.83 2.50
N PRO A 134 22.59 4.72 1.49
CA PRO A 134 23.88 5.32 1.14
C PRO A 134 24.58 5.96 2.34
N VAL A 135 25.89 5.75 2.47
CA VAL A 135 26.68 6.38 3.57
C VAL A 135 26.57 7.90 3.56
N THR A 136 26.23 8.50 2.42
CA THR A 136 26.02 9.94 2.22
C THR A 136 24.66 10.45 2.71
N GLN A 137 23.64 9.59 2.85
CA GLN A 137 22.30 9.96 3.34
C GLN A 137 22.29 10.05 4.86
N THR A 138 23.02 11.03 5.37
CA THR A 138 23.18 11.28 6.80
C THR A 138 22.14 12.27 7.29
N VAL A 139 21.76 12.18 8.57
CA VAL A 139 20.89 13.19 9.21
C VAL A 139 21.48 14.60 9.05
N GLN A 140 22.78 14.77 9.21
CA GLN A 140 23.45 16.06 9.03
C GLN A 140 23.20 16.67 7.64
N ALA A 141 23.42 15.89 6.58
CA ALA A 141 23.15 16.32 5.22
C ALA A 141 21.65 16.57 5.00
N GLY A 142 20.80 15.69 5.54
CA GLY A 142 19.35 15.78 5.45
C GLY A 142 18.78 17.05 6.09
N LEU A 143 19.25 17.43 7.29
CA LEU A 143 18.82 18.65 7.99
C LEU A 143 19.13 19.92 7.18
N GLN A 144 20.18 19.90 6.36
CA GLN A 144 20.53 21.01 5.47
C GLN A 144 19.83 20.93 4.10
N GLY A 145 19.22 19.79 3.78
CA GLY A 145 18.63 19.50 2.48
C GLY A 145 17.22 18.92 2.60
N GLU A 146 17.04 17.67 2.16
CA GLU A 146 15.72 17.10 1.89
C GLU A 146 14.79 17.00 3.10
N LEU A 147 15.31 16.91 4.33
CA LEU A 147 14.45 16.83 5.52
C LEU A 147 13.62 18.10 5.71
N LYS A 148 14.09 19.26 5.23
CA LYS A 148 13.31 20.50 5.25
C LYS A 148 12.05 20.38 4.40
N GLY A 149 12.19 19.84 3.18
CA GLY A 149 11.08 19.60 2.27
C GLY A 149 10.10 18.59 2.85
N ILE A 150 10.61 17.49 3.42
CA ILE A 150 9.77 16.49 4.10
C ILE A 150 8.98 17.13 5.26
N ALA A 151 9.63 17.95 6.10
CA ALA A 151 8.98 18.62 7.22
C ALA A 151 7.90 19.63 6.79
N ARG A 152 8.11 20.30 5.65
CA ARG A 152 7.14 21.21 5.01
C ARG A 152 6.09 20.52 4.17
N TRP A 153 6.10 19.20 4.13
CA TRP A 153 5.16 18.40 3.36
C TRP A 153 5.29 18.60 1.85
N GLU A 154 6.49 18.91 1.39
CA GLU A 154 6.82 19.11 -0.01
C GLU A 154 7.15 17.76 -0.68
N GLY A 155 6.72 17.62 -1.94
CA GLY A 155 7.11 16.50 -2.79
C GLY A 155 6.02 15.45 -3.03
N GLN A 156 6.34 14.53 -3.93
CA GLN A 156 5.36 13.61 -4.51
C GLN A 156 4.84 12.58 -3.51
N THR A 157 5.69 12.09 -2.63
CA THR A 157 5.32 11.16 -1.55
C THR A 157 4.22 11.79 -0.69
N GLN A 158 4.41 13.03 -0.25
CA GLN A 158 3.47 13.69 0.63
C GLN A 158 2.15 14.04 -0.08
N LEU A 159 2.20 14.43 -1.36
CA LEU A 159 0.99 14.61 -2.16
C LEU A 159 0.19 13.31 -2.24
N THR A 160 0.87 12.19 -2.49
CA THR A 160 0.25 10.85 -2.55
C THR A 160 -0.40 10.47 -1.22
N LEU A 161 0.30 10.67 -0.10
CA LEU A 161 -0.22 10.43 1.25
C LEU A 161 -1.44 11.31 1.54
N THR A 162 -1.35 12.60 1.22
CA THR A 162 -2.41 13.60 1.48
C THR A 162 -3.68 13.28 0.68
N LEU A 163 -3.56 12.94 -0.60
CA LEU A 163 -4.69 12.54 -1.43
C LEU A 163 -5.32 11.23 -0.93
N SER A 164 -4.48 10.26 -0.54
CA SER A 164 -4.94 8.99 0.06
C SER A 164 -5.71 9.22 1.38
N ASP A 165 -5.21 10.11 2.23
CA ASP A 165 -5.86 10.50 3.48
C ASP A 165 -7.14 11.30 3.25
N ALA A 166 -7.16 12.20 2.26
CA ALA A 166 -8.36 12.95 1.89
C ALA A 166 -9.48 12.00 1.42
N ILE A 167 -9.15 11.01 0.59
CA ILE A 167 -10.05 9.94 0.18
C ILE A 167 -10.56 9.18 1.40
N ARG A 168 -9.66 8.73 2.29
CA ARG A 168 -10.01 7.99 3.51
C ARG A 168 -10.93 8.82 4.43
N CYS A 169 -10.62 10.09 4.64
CA CYS A 169 -11.39 11.01 5.48
C CYS A 169 -12.78 11.27 4.89
N ALA A 170 -12.87 11.61 3.60
CA ALA A 170 -14.13 11.83 2.91
C ALA A 170 -15.06 10.61 3.05
N ARG A 171 -14.51 9.41 2.87
CA ARG A 171 -15.25 8.15 3.04
C ARG A 171 -15.70 7.92 4.48
N ALA A 172 -14.86 8.19 5.48
CA ALA A 172 -15.21 8.05 6.89
C ALA A 172 -16.41 8.92 7.30
N VAL A 173 -16.61 10.05 6.63
CA VAL A 173 -17.77 10.95 6.85
C VAL A 173 -18.90 10.78 5.82
N ASN A 174 -18.88 9.69 5.03
CA ASN A 174 -19.87 9.37 3.99
C ASN A 174 -20.01 10.44 2.89
N LYS A 175 -18.91 11.13 2.56
CA LYS A 175 -18.81 12.07 1.44
C LYS A 175 -18.15 11.38 0.24
N ASN A 176 -18.85 10.40 -0.32
CA ASN A 176 -18.32 9.59 -1.41
C ASN A 176 -18.04 10.42 -2.66
N GLU A 177 -18.84 11.45 -2.92
CA GLU A 177 -18.64 12.39 -4.02
C GLU A 177 -17.27 13.08 -3.98
N ILE A 178 -16.78 13.42 -2.78
CA ILE A 178 -15.45 14.02 -2.59
C ILE A 178 -14.37 12.96 -2.85
N ALA A 179 -14.54 11.76 -2.32
CA ALA A 179 -13.57 10.69 -2.52
C ALA A 179 -13.43 10.31 -4.00
N GLU A 180 -14.55 10.29 -4.74
CA GLU A 180 -14.59 10.06 -6.19
C GLU A 180 -13.93 11.20 -6.97
N ALA A 181 -14.11 12.45 -6.55
CA ALA A 181 -13.45 13.59 -7.19
C ALA A 181 -11.92 13.63 -6.96
N VAL A 182 -11.44 13.13 -5.81
CA VAL A 182 -10.01 13.13 -5.46
C VAL A 182 -9.27 11.92 -6.04
N GLN A 183 -9.95 10.78 -6.21
CA GLN A 183 -9.35 9.53 -6.69
C GLN A 183 -8.59 9.67 -8.04
N PRO A 184 -9.09 10.39 -9.05
CA PRO A 184 -8.36 10.65 -10.29
C PRO A 184 -7.04 11.39 -10.06
N LEU A 185 -7.02 12.36 -9.14
CA LEU A 185 -5.84 13.18 -8.84
C LEU A 185 -4.70 12.33 -8.27
N LEU A 186 -5.04 11.31 -7.47
CA LEU A 186 -4.06 10.39 -6.91
C LEU A 186 -3.31 9.62 -7.99
N GLY A 187 -4.01 9.11 -9.01
CA GLY A 187 -3.37 8.39 -10.10
C GLY A 187 -2.64 9.26 -11.13
N THR A 188 -2.94 10.56 -11.20
CA THR A 188 -2.12 11.51 -11.98
C THR A 188 -0.87 11.98 -11.23
N SER A 189 -0.90 11.93 -9.90
CA SER A 189 0.17 12.48 -9.08
C SER A 189 1.43 11.60 -9.11
N SER A 190 1.29 10.28 -9.14
CA SER A 190 2.42 9.36 -9.28
C SER A 190 2.15 8.31 -10.35
N SER A 191 3.16 7.99 -11.16
CA SER A 191 3.07 6.90 -12.16
C SER A 191 2.71 5.54 -11.54
N GLN A 192 2.94 5.38 -10.23
CA GLN A 192 2.58 4.20 -9.46
C GLN A 192 1.35 4.38 -8.56
N GLY A 193 0.71 5.56 -8.54
CA GLY A 193 -0.39 5.88 -7.63
C GLY A 193 -1.60 4.96 -7.79
N GLY A 194 -1.92 4.60 -9.03
CA GLY A 194 -2.95 3.60 -9.34
C GLY A 194 -2.62 2.21 -8.78
N VAL A 195 -1.38 1.75 -8.95
CA VAL A 195 -0.89 0.45 -8.44
C VAL A 195 -0.93 0.43 -6.92
N ILE A 196 -0.38 1.46 -6.28
CA ILE A 196 -0.35 1.58 -4.82
C ILE A 196 -1.77 1.59 -4.25
N SER A 197 -2.68 2.37 -4.85
CA SER A 197 -4.08 2.42 -4.44
C SER A 197 -4.74 1.04 -4.52
N LEU A 198 -4.54 0.35 -5.63
CA LEU A 198 -5.14 -0.96 -5.86
C LEU A 198 -4.58 -2.02 -4.91
N ASN A 199 -3.26 -2.10 -4.75
CA ASN A 199 -2.62 -3.04 -3.82
C ASN A 199 -3.04 -2.78 -2.37
N THR A 200 -3.17 -1.51 -1.96
CA THR A 200 -3.65 -1.15 -0.61
C THR A 200 -5.09 -1.64 -0.38
N LEU A 201 -5.99 -1.42 -1.36
CA LEU A 201 -7.38 -1.86 -1.27
C LEU A 201 -7.52 -3.38 -1.30
N ILE A 202 -6.67 -4.07 -2.08
CA ILE A 202 -6.59 -5.54 -2.07
C ILE A 202 -6.16 -6.03 -0.69
N ALA A 203 -5.15 -5.43 -0.07
CA ALA A 203 -4.71 -5.78 1.27
C ALA A 203 -5.82 -5.57 2.32
N GLU A 204 -6.57 -4.46 2.23
CA GLU A 204 -7.74 -4.19 3.09
C GLU A 204 -8.83 -5.27 2.87
N ALA A 205 -9.12 -5.62 1.62
CA ALA A 205 -10.10 -6.66 1.29
C ALA A 205 -9.69 -8.04 1.82
N VAL A 206 -8.40 -8.38 1.77
CA VAL A 206 -7.84 -9.61 2.34
C VAL A 206 -7.95 -9.60 3.86
N ALA A 207 -7.63 -8.48 4.51
CA ALA A 207 -7.71 -8.33 5.97
C ALA A 207 -9.15 -8.44 6.50
N LEU A 208 -10.15 -8.02 5.72
CA LEU A 208 -11.57 -8.19 6.06
C LEU A 208 -12.03 -9.65 6.02
N GLY A 209 -11.40 -10.51 5.20
CA GLY A 209 -11.78 -11.93 5.07
C GLY A 209 -13.27 -12.09 4.78
N ASP A 210 -13.96 -12.91 5.59
CA ASP A 210 -15.41 -13.14 5.46
C ASP A 210 -16.26 -11.88 5.62
N LYS A 211 -15.76 -10.87 6.35
CA LYS A 211 -16.44 -9.58 6.52
C LYS A 211 -16.43 -8.75 5.24
N LEU A 212 -15.70 -9.15 4.19
CA LEU A 212 -15.78 -8.50 2.90
C LEU A 212 -17.19 -8.62 2.28
N ARG A 213 -17.94 -9.68 2.63
CA ARG A 213 -19.27 -9.93 2.06
C ARG A 213 -20.38 -9.41 2.99
N ASN A 214 -21.35 -8.73 2.41
CA ASN A 214 -22.59 -8.30 3.08
C ASN A 214 -22.36 -7.43 4.33
N THR A 215 -21.23 -6.75 4.44
CA THR A 215 -21.00 -5.74 5.47
C THR A 215 -20.83 -4.37 4.81
N ARG A 216 -21.13 -3.31 5.56
CA ARG A 216 -20.93 -1.93 5.09
C ARG A 216 -19.48 -1.66 4.71
N ASP A 217 -18.54 -2.12 5.54
CA ASP A 217 -17.10 -1.94 5.28
C ASP A 217 -16.62 -2.76 4.09
N GLY A 218 -17.09 -4.01 3.96
CA GLY A 218 -16.78 -4.86 2.83
C GLY A 218 -17.28 -4.30 1.51
N ASN A 219 -18.56 -3.91 1.43
CA ASN A 219 -19.13 -3.29 0.25
C ASN A 219 -18.40 -2.00 -0.12
N ARG A 220 -18.03 -1.19 0.88
CA ARG A 220 -17.23 0.02 0.69
C ARG A 220 -15.89 -0.29 0.03
N VAL A 221 -15.13 -1.27 0.52
CA VAL A 221 -13.82 -1.62 -0.06
C VAL A 221 -13.96 -2.15 -1.49
N VAL A 222 -14.97 -2.98 -1.74
CA VAL A 222 -15.23 -3.54 -3.07
C VAL A 222 -15.54 -2.46 -4.11
N GLU A 223 -16.41 -1.49 -3.79
CA GLU A 223 -16.70 -0.37 -4.68
C GLU A 223 -15.46 0.47 -4.99
N GLN A 224 -14.53 0.57 -4.04
CA GLN A 224 -13.29 1.31 -4.23
C GLN A 224 -12.35 0.58 -5.19
N ILE A 225 -12.27 -0.74 -5.08
CA ILE A 225 -11.53 -1.57 -6.05
C ILE A 225 -12.11 -1.35 -7.45
N TYR A 226 -13.44 -1.38 -7.59
CA TYR A 226 -14.09 -1.12 -8.88
C TYR A 226 -13.75 0.27 -9.41
N ASN A 227 -13.87 1.32 -8.59
CA ASN A 227 -13.55 2.67 -9.00
C ASN A 227 -12.08 2.85 -9.41
N VAL A 228 -11.14 2.24 -8.71
CA VAL A 228 -9.72 2.27 -9.11
C VAL A 228 -9.52 1.56 -10.45
N ILE A 229 -10.13 0.39 -10.66
CA ILE A 229 -10.01 -0.34 -11.93
C ILE A 229 -10.68 0.42 -13.09
N ARG A 230 -11.81 1.09 -12.86
CA ARG A 230 -12.48 1.92 -13.89
C ARG A 230 -11.54 3.01 -14.41
N HIS A 231 -10.79 3.67 -13.53
CA HIS A 231 -9.95 4.82 -13.89
C HIS A 231 -8.52 4.43 -14.27
N PHE A 232 -7.98 3.36 -13.66
CA PHE A 232 -6.57 2.99 -13.72
C PHE A 232 -6.37 1.50 -14.06
N GLY A 233 -7.31 0.88 -14.76
CA GLY A 233 -7.24 -0.55 -15.10
C GLY A 233 -6.01 -0.95 -15.91
N ASN A 234 -5.40 -0.02 -16.64
CA ASN A 234 -4.12 -0.19 -17.34
C ASN A 234 -2.94 -0.56 -16.43
N VAL A 235 -3.04 -0.33 -15.12
CA VAL A 235 -1.99 -0.70 -14.16
C VAL A 235 -2.13 -2.14 -13.63
N VAL A 236 -3.24 -2.82 -13.94
CA VAL A 236 -3.49 -4.19 -13.50
C VAL A 236 -2.56 -5.15 -14.24
N THR A 237 -1.79 -5.94 -13.49
CA THR A 237 -0.95 -7.02 -14.05
C THR A 237 -1.59 -8.38 -13.86
N LYS A 238 -1.01 -9.43 -14.47
CA LYS A 238 -1.39 -10.84 -14.22
C LYS A 238 -1.35 -11.18 -12.71
N GLU A 239 -0.33 -10.69 -12.00
CA GLU A 239 -0.18 -10.90 -10.56
C GLU A 239 -1.27 -10.17 -9.76
N THR A 240 -1.59 -8.93 -10.12
CA THR A 240 -2.68 -8.18 -9.48
C THR A 240 -4.03 -8.88 -9.69
N ALA A 241 -4.30 -9.39 -10.89
CA ALA A 241 -5.49 -10.18 -11.18
C ALA A 241 -5.57 -11.45 -10.30
N LEU A 242 -4.47 -12.18 -10.15
CA LEU A 242 -4.39 -13.32 -9.24
C LEU A 242 -4.69 -12.92 -7.78
N LYS A 243 -4.11 -11.82 -7.28
CA LYS A 243 -4.38 -11.30 -5.92
C LYS A 243 -5.82 -10.86 -5.74
N LEU A 244 -6.46 -10.27 -6.76
CA LEU A 244 -7.87 -9.89 -6.72
C LEU A 244 -8.79 -11.11 -6.61
N VAL A 245 -8.52 -12.14 -7.43
CA VAL A 245 -9.40 -13.28 -7.60
C VAL A 245 -9.12 -14.38 -6.59
N MET A 246 -7.88 -14.83 -6.40
CA MET A 246 -7.59 -16.06 -5.66
C MET A 246 -7.66 -15.87 -4.14
N ARG A 247 -8.22 -16.87 -3.44
CA ARG A 247 -8.35 -16.94 -1.98
C ARG A 247 -8.03 -18.38 -1.53
N GLY A 248 -6.75 -18.67 -1.38
CA GLY A 248 -6.29 -20.04 -1.12
C GLY A 248 -6.72 -20.96 -2.26
N GLU A 249 -7.46 -22.03 -1.93
CA GLU A 249 -8.01 -22.99 -2.90
C GLU A 249 -9.34 -22.54 -3.53
N SER A 250 -9.81 -21.33 -3.22
CA SER A 250 -11.07 -20.77 -3.72
C SER A 250 -10.86 -19.43 -4.43
N PHE A 251 -11.94 -18.81 -4.91
CA PHE A 251 -11.91 -17.49 -5.54
C PHE A 251 -12.93 -16.51 -4.92
N SER A 252 -12.57 -15.23 -4.99
CA SER A 252 -13.35 -14.09 -4.55
C SER A 252 -14.33 -13.66 -5.64
N ARG A 253 -15.63 -13.68 -5.35
CA ARG A 253 -16.67 -13.13 -6.25
C ARG A 253 -16.44 -11.65 -6.54
N ALA A 254 -16.05 -10.88 -5.52
CA ALA A 254 -15.70 -9.47 -5.69
C ALA A 254 -14.48 -9.31 -6.62
N GLY A 255 -13.52 -10.24 -6.55
CA GLY A 255 -12.39 -10.33 -7.47
C GLY A 255 -12.83 -10.61 -8.91
N VAL A 256 -13.70 -11.59 -9.12
CA VAL A 256 -14.25 -11.91 -10.46
C VAL A 256 -15.04 -10.74 -11.03
N ASN A 257 -15.86 -10.08 -10.23
CA ASN A 257 -16.54 -8.84 -10.62
C ASN A 257 -15.55 -7.72 -10.98
N SER A 258 -14.42 -7.62 -10.25
CA SER A 258 -13.35 -6.66 -10.55
C SER A 258 -12.71 -6.92 -11.93
N ILE A 259 -12.49 -8.19 -12.29
CA ILE A 259 -12.07 -8.58 -13.64
C ILE A 259 -13.15 -8.20 -14.67
N GLY A 260 -14.42 -8.36 -14.31
CA GLY A 260 -15.54 -7.90 -15.15
C GLY A 260 -15.49 -6.42 -15.48
N VAL A 261 -15.23 -5.57 -14.48
CA VAL A 261 -15.03 -4.11 -14.62
C VAL A 261 -13.78 -3.81 -15.46
N LEU A 262 -12.71 -4.57 -15.28
CA LEU A 262 -11.48 -4.41 -16.07
C LEU A 262 -11.74 -4.63 -17.57
N TYR A 263 -12.43 -5.72 -17.94
CA TYR A 263 -12.79 -5.96 -19.34
C TYR A 263 -13.76 -4.93 -19.92
N GLU A 264 -14.63 -4.36 -19.09
CA GLU A 264 -15.63 -3.36 -19.52
C GLU A 264 -14.97 -2.00 -19.84
N HIS A 265 -14.04 -1.56 -19.00
CA HIS A 265 -13.44 -0.23 -19.12
C HIS A 265 -12.05 -0.21 -19.78
N HIS A 266 -11.33 -1.32 -19.77
CA HIS A 266 -9.94 -1.45 -20.23
C HIS A 266 -9.74 -2.72 -21.07
N PHE A 267 -10.65 -3.00 -22.01
CA PHE A 267 -10.70 -4.26 -22.76
C PHE A 267 -9.36 -4.65 -23.41
N GLU A 268 -8.73 -3.75 -24.17
CA GLU A 268 -7.49 -4.07 -24.90
C GLU A 268 -6.35 -4.44 -23.94
N HIS A 269 -6.24 -3.72 -22.83
CA HIS A 269 -5.28 -4.04 -21.78
C HIS A 269 -5.60 -5.39 -21.14
N ALA A 270 -6.85 -5.62 -20.73
CA ALA A 270 -7.30 -6.87 -20.13
C ALA A 270 -7.01 -8.07 -21.02
N ARG A 271 -7.31 -7.96 -22.32
CA ARG A 271 -7.03 -9.00 -23.33
C ARG A 271 -5.53 -9.26 -23.47
N SER A 272 -4.70 -8.22 -23.41
CA SER A 272 -3.23 -8.38 -23.47
C SER A 272 -2.64 -9.19 -22.30
N LEU A 273 -3.37 -9.27 -21.18
CA LEU A 273 -2.97 -10.06 -20.03
C LEU A 273 -3.27 -11.55 -20.20
N GLU A 274 -4.03 -11.97 -21.22
CA GLU A 274 -4.39 -13.37 -21.48
C GLU A 274 -4.84 -14.12 -20.22
N LEU A 275 -5.77 -13.51 -19.46
CA LEU A 275 -6.16 -14.02 -18.14
C LEU A 275 -6.82 -15.38 -18.22
N SER A 276 -7.47 -15.70 -19.35
CA SER A 276 -8.00 -17.03 -19.65
C SER A 276 -6.94 -18.12 -19.44
N LYS A 277 -5.73 -17.95 -19.98
CA LYS A 277 -4.61 -18.89 -19.83
C LYS A 277 -4.03 -18.89 -18.43
N VAL A 278 -3.96 -17.73 -17.78
CA VAL A 278 -3.41 -17.59 -16.42
C VAL A 278 -4.23 -18.40 -15.41
N PHE A 279 -5.55 -18.43 -15.56
CA PHE A 279 -6.43 -19.13 -14.63
C PHE A 279 -6.76 -20.57 -15.05
N GLU A 280 -6.35 -21.02 -16.25
CA GLU A 280 -6.79 -22.29 -16.83
C GLU A 280 -6.55 -23.48 -15.91
N GLU A 281 -5.35 -23.60 -15.35
CA GLU A 281 -4.98 -24.70 -14.45
C GLU A 281 -5.34 -24.42 -12.97
N ILE A 282 -5.58 -23.16 -12.60
CA ILE A 282 -5.72 -22.73 -11.20
C ILE A 282 -7.19 -22.63 -10.80
N ALA A 283 -7.99 -22.00 -11.65
CA ALA A 283 -9.42 -21.76 -11.43
C ALA A 283 -10.16 -21.81 -12.79
N PRO A 284 -10.42 -23.02 -13.32
CA PRO A 284 -11.04 -23.23 -14.63
C PRO A 284 -12.34 -22.44 -14.86
N GLN A 285 -13.14 -22.23 -13.81
CA GLN A 285 -14.37 -21.43 -13.87
C GLN A 285 -14.09 -19.94 -14.17
N VAL A 286 -13.03 -19.40 -13.57
CA VAL A 286 -12.56 -18.03 -13.83
C VAL A 286 -11.95 -17.96 -15.23
N ALA A 287 -11.17 -18.96 -15.61
CA ALA A 287 -10.57 -19.07 -16.94
C ALA A 287 -11.64 -19.04 -18.04
N PHE A 288 -12.72 -19.81 -17.88
CA PHE A 288 -13.88 -19.80 -18.76
C PHE A 288 -14.48 -18.40 -18.90
N TYR A 289 -14.69 -17.71 -17.77
CA TYR A 289 -15.24 -16.35 -17.78
C TYR A 289 -14.33 -15.36 -18.52
N CYS A 290 -13.01 -15.40 -18.28
CA CYS A 290 -12.04 -14.56 -18.97
C CYS A 290 -12.03 -14.86 -20.48
N ALA A 291 -12.00 -16.13 -20.88
CA ALA A 291 -12.02 -16.54 -22.28
C ALA A 291 -13.29 -16.05 -23.00
N PHE A 292 -14.44 -16.16 -22.31
CA PHE A 292 -15.70 -15.62 -22.80
C PHE A 292 -15.60 -14.12 -23.05
N ARG A 293 -15.15 -13.33 -22.07
CA ARG A 293 -15.01 -11.88 -22.19
C ARG A 293 -14.03 -11.50 -23.31
N GLU A 294 -12.91 -12.21 -23.43
CA GLU A 294 -11.90 -11.99 -24.48
C GLU A 294 -12.43 -12.28 -25.89
N SER A 295 -13.27 -13.30 -26.03
CA SER A 295 -13.88 -13.69 -27.32
C SER A 295 -14.99 -12.75 -27.79
N SER A 296 -15.58 -11.97 -26.87
CA SER A 296 -16.83 -11.24 -27.11
C SER A 296 -16.83 -9.86 -26.43
N PRO A 297 -16.03 -8.88 -26.90
CA PRO A 297 -15.88 -7.56 -26.29
C PRO A 297 -17.18 -6.73 -26.17
N GLN A 298 -18.13 -6.94 -27.09
CA GLN A 298 -19.36 -6.14 -27.19
C GLN A 298 -20.66 -6.94 -27.05
N ALA A 299 -20.56 -8.26 -26.84
CA ALA A 299 -21.75 -9.11 -26.75
C ALA A 299 -22.18 -9.28 -25.28
N SER A 300 -23.50 -9.46 -25.10
CA SER A 300 -24.21 -10.11 -23.98
C SER A 300 -23.46 -10.21 -22.65
N SER A 301 -24.07 -9.82 -21.53
CA SER A 301 -23.55 -10.10 -20.19
C SER A 301 -23.36 -11.61 -19.89
N PHE A 302 -23.83 -12.49 -20.78
CA PHE A 302 -23.86 -13.95 -20.65
C PHE A 302 -23.18 -14.67 -21.83
N PRO A 303 -22.48 -15.79 -21.55
CA PRO A 303 -21.93 -16.67 -22.58
C PRO A 303 -23.01 -17.29 -23.46
N SER A 304 -22.68 -17.57 -24.73
CA SER A 304 -23.51 -18.43 -25.58
C SER A 304 -23.59 -19.85 -25.01
N LYS A 305 -24.71 -20.55 -25.24
CA LYS A 305 -24.89 -21.97 -24.88
C LYS A 305 -23.90 -22.90 -25.58
N ASP A 306 -23.29 -22.46 -26.67
CA ASP A 306 -22.28 -23.22 -27.43
C ASP A 306 -20.85 -22.89 -27.02
N PHE A 307 -20.66 -21.86 -26.16
CA PHE A 307 -19.32 -21.49 -25.71
C PHE A 307 -18.75 -22.55 -24.78
N ARG A 308 -17.50 -22.94 -25.02
CA ARG A 308 -16.75 -23.96 -24.29
C ARG A 308 -15.34 -23.44 -24.02
N PHE A 309 -14.84 -23.68 -22.82
CA PHE A 309 -13.45 -23.39 -22.48
C PHE A 309 -13.04 -24.18 -21.22
N ALA A 310 -11.78 -24.64 -21.14
CA ALA A 310 -11.24 -25.36 -19.99
C ALA A 310 -12.13 -26.53 -19.49
N GLY A 311 -12.74 -27.28 -20.42
CA GLY A 311 -13.64 -28.40 -20.09
C GLY A 311 -14.99 -28.01 -19.47
N LEU A 312 -15.37 -26.73 -19.52
CA LEU A 312 -16.60 -26.21 -18.96
C LEU A 312 -17.55 -25.69 -20.05
N LYS A 313 -18.84 -25.73 -19.73
CA LYS A 313 -19.92 -25.12 -20.52
C LYS A 313 -20.90 -24.35 -19.65
N TYR A 314 -21.52 -23.33 -20.26
CA TYR A 314 -22.54 -22.51 -19.62
C TYR A 314 -23.95 -23.10 -19.78
N ILE A 315 -24.69 -23.20 -18.67
CA ILE A 315 -26.11 -23.55 -18.66
C ILE A 315 -26.91 -22.37 -18.12
N ALA A 316 -27.60 -21.67 -19.02
CA ALA A 316 -28.47 -20.55 -18.67
C ALA A 316 -29.61 -21.00 -17.73
N PRO A 317 -29.76 -20.40 -16.53
CA PRO A 317 -30.89 -20.68 -15.65
C PRO A 317 -32.14 -19.88 -16.05
N GLU A 318 -33.30 -20.26 -15.51
CA GLU A 318 -34.58 -19.62 -15.84
C GLU A 318 -34.67 -18.13 -15.46
N ASP A 319 -34.05 -17.72 -14.33
CA ASP A 319 -33.96 -16.31 -13.89
C ASP A 319 -32.51 -15.80 -13.97
N GLU A 320 -32.00 -15.73 -15.20
CA GLU A 320 -30.61 -15.31 -15.48
C GLU A 320 -30.36 -13.85 -15.11
N MET A 321 -31.27 -12.94 -15.49
CA MET A 321 -31.14 -11.50 -15.23
C MET A 321 -31.27 -11.15 -13.74
N GLY A 322 -32.25 -11.73 -13.02
CA GLY A 322 -32.43 -11.47 -11.60
C GLY A 322 -31.22 -11.90 -10.78
N ARG A 323 -30.59 -13.03 -11.13
CA ARG A 323 -29.36 -13.49 -10.48
C ARG A 323 -28.16 -12.62 -10.83
N PHE A 324 -28.04 -12.16 -12.08
CA PHE A 324 -26.98 -11.24 -12.50
C PHE A 324 -27.01 -9.91 -11.75
N ILE A 325 -28.19 -9.28 -11.64
CA ILE A 325 -28.35 -8.01 -10.91
C ILE A 325 -27.85 -8.11 -9.46
N ASN A 326 -28.07 -9.26 -8.81
CA ASN A 326 -27.71 -9.46 -7.41
C ASN A 326 -26.24 -9.86 -7.17
N ARG A 327 -25.58 -10.44 -8.17
CA ARG A 327 -24.26 -11.10 -7.98
C ARG A 327 -23.18 -10.56 -8.93
N GLY A 328 -23.56 -9.73 -9.90
CA GLY A 328 -22.70 -9.26 -10.97
C GLY A 328 -22.23 -10.40 -11.87
N THR A 329 -21.08 -10.19 -12.51
CA THR A 329 -20.51 -11.14 -13.48
C THR A 329 -20.07 -12.46 -12.84
N SER A 330 -19.79 -12.47 -11.54
CA SER A 330 -19.46 -13.69 -10.78
C SER A 330 -20.55 -14.75 -10.81
N PHE A 331 -21.80 -14.37 -11.12
CA PHE A 331 -22.91 -15.32 -11.28
C PHE A 331 -22.70 -16.32 -12.42
N VAL A 332 -22.00 -15.93 -13.50
CA VAL A 332 -21.72 -16.83 -14.62
C VAL A 332 -21.06 -18.12 -14.15
N LEU A 333 -20.20 -18.03 -13.13
CA LEU A 333 -19.47 -19.15 -12.56
C LEU A 333 -20.39 -20.15 -11.84
N ASP A 334 -21.54 -19.71 -11.32
CA ASP A 334 -22.54 -20.57 -10.67
C ASP A 334 -23.30 -21.44 -11.68
N CYS A 335 -23.18 -21.15 -12.98
CA CYS A 335 -23.93 -21.78 -14.06
C CYS A 335 -23.04 -22.63 -14.99
N LEU A 336 -21.82 -22.92 -14.55
CA LEU A 336 -20.88 -23.74 -15.31
C LEU A 336 -20.98 -25.20 -14.89
N VAL A 337 -20.92 -26.09 -15.88
CA VAL A 337 -20.82 -27.53 -15.64
C VAL A 337 -19.64 -28.11 -16.41
N TRP A 338 -19.03 -29.13 -15.81
CA TRP A 338 -18.00 -29.94 -16.46
C TRP A 338 -18.61 -30.76 -17.59
N GLU A 339 -17.88 -30.84 -18.69
CA GLU A 339 -18.19 -31.70 -19.83
C GLU A 339 -17.46 -33.05 -19.74
#